data_AF-A0A3A5W0N6-F1
#
_entry.id   AF-A0A3A5W0N6-F1
#
_cell.length_a   1.000
_cell.length_b   1.000
_cell.length_c   1.000
_cell.angle_alpha   90.00
_cell.angle_beta   90.00
_cell.angle_gamma   90.00
#
_symmetry.space_group_name_H-M   'P 1'
#
loop_
_entity.id
_entity.type
_entity.pdbx_description
1 polymer ?
#
loop_
_entity_poly.entity_id
_entity_poly.type
_entity_poly.pdbx_seq_one_letter_code
_entity_poly.pdbx_strand_id
1 'polypeptide(L)'
;SLDVPWLDLRCGGDGYVMLSSESPPDLVKKMTPDHPPMSCQHPGALDDGNLEFGFAAAGAFGAQWALQHLRGNKPPVQAMGSLTYGAFEFPTTEVSA
;
A
#
# COMPACT_ATOMS: atom_id res chain seq x y z
N SER A 1 -12.59 -1.17 -14.81
CA SER A 1 -11.20 -1.63 -14.69
C SER A 1 -10.40 -0.97 -15.80
N LEU A 2 -9.17 -0.54 -15.53
CA LEU A 2 -8.23 -0.19 -16.60
C LEU A 2 -7.62 -1.50 -17.10
N ASP A 3 -7.53 -1.71 -18.41
CA ASP A 3 -6.91 -2.91 -19.02
C ASP A 3 -5.36 -2.86 -18.97
N VAL A 4 -4.81 -2.08 -18.03
CA VAL A 4 -3.37 -1.83 -17.90
C VAL A 4 -2.97 -2.20 -16.48
N PRO A 5 -1.87 -2.96 -16.29
CA PRO A 5 -1.34 -3.24 -14.95
C PRO A 5 -1.09 -1.93 -14.19
N TRP A 6 -1.57 -1.87 -12.95
CA TRP A 6 -1.40 -0.71 -12.09
C TRP A 6 -1.04 -1.13 -10.66
N LEU A 7 -0.51 -0.16 -9.93
CA LEU A 7 -0.13 -0.30 -8.53
C LEU A 7 -0.54 0.96 -7.75
N ASP A 8 -1.28 0.77 -6.67
CA ASP A 8 -1.60 1.77 -5.67
C ASP A 8 -0.68 1.55 -4.46
N LEU A 9 0.13 2.57 -4.16
CA LEU A 9 1.06 2.59 -3.03
C LEU A 9 0.65 3.70 -2.07
N ARG A 10 0.46 3.35 -0.81
CA ARG A 10 0.15 4.29 0.27
C ARG A 10 1.17 4.14 1.39
N CYS A 11 1.40 5.22 2.11
CA CYS A 11 2.16 5.23 3.36
C CYS A 11 1.49 6.12 4.41
N GLY A 12 1.77 5.82 5.67
CA GLY A 12 1.37 6.61 6.83
C GLY A 12 2.24 6.24 8.02
N GLY A 13 2.99 7.19 8.55
CA GLY A 13 4.04 6.94 9.53
C GLY A 13 5.05 5.91 9.03
N ASP A 14 5.28 4.88 9.84
CA ASP A 14 6.10 3.71 9.50
C ASP A 14 5.34 2.63 8.71
N GLY A 15 4.06 2.87 8.41
CA GLY A 15 3.14 1.97 7.74
C GLY A 15 3.13 2.08 6.22
N TYR A 16 2.75 0.98 5.56
CA TYR A 16 2.59 0.89 4.11
C TYR A 16 1.36 0.05 3.72
N VAL A 17 0.79 0.37 2.56
CA VAL A 17 -0.18 -0.47 1.85
C VAL A 17 0.19 -0.51 0.37
N MET A 18 0.12 -1.71 -0.20
CA MET A 18 0.33 -2.02 -1.61
C MET A 18 -0.90 -2.78 -2.12
N LEU A 19 -1.54 -2.27 -3.16
CA LEU A 19 -2.64 -2.93 -3.88
C LEU A 19 -2.34 -2.85 -5.38
N SER A 20 -2.59 -3.93 -6.13
CA SER A 20 -2.34 -3.96 -7.57
C SER A 20 -3.61 -4.24 -8.36
N SER A 21 -3.52 -4.18 -9.68
CA SER A 21 -4.59 -4.60 -10.60
C SER A 21 -5.06 -6.05 -10.42
N GLU A 22 -4.28 -6.89 -9.72
CA GLU A 22 -4.64 -8.28 -9.39
C GLU A 22 -5.30 -8.42 -8.00
N SER A 23 -5.34 -7.36 -7.20
CA SER A 23 -6.04 -7.37 -5.91
C SER A 23 -7.57 -7.47 -6.12
N PRO A 24 -8.31 -8.11 -5.17
CA PRO A 24 -9.77 -8.18 -5.26
C PRO A 24 -10.40 -6.78 -5.40
N PRO A 25 -11.28 -6.54 -6.39
CA PRO A 25 -11.85 -5.20 -6.63
C PRO A 25 -12.57 -4.61 -5.41
N ASP A 26 -13.28 -5.44 -4.64
CA ASP A 26 -13.98 -5.00 -3.43
C ASP A 26 -13.01 -4.59 -2.32
N LEU A 27 -11.85 -5.26 -2.23
CA LEU A 27 -10.80 -4.88 -1.29
C LEU A 27 -10.20 -3.54 -1.69
N VAL A 28 -9.89 -3.34 -2.97
CA VAL A 28 -9.39 -2.05 -3.49
C VAL A 28 -10.37 -0.95 -3.14
N LYS A 29 -11.65 -1.11 -3.50
CA LYS A 29 -12.70 -0.14 -3.21
C LYS A 29 -12.83 0.17 -1.71
N LYS A 30 -12.71 -0.84 -0.84
CA LYS A 30 -12.80 -0.69 0.62
C LYS A 30 -11.58 0.03 1.20
N MET A 31 -10.39 -0.23 0.66
CA MET A 31 -9.12 0.26 1.19
C MET A 31 -8.67 1.60 0.59
N THR A 32 -9.23 2.01 -0.55
CA THR A 32 -8.90 3.28 -1.21
C THR A 32 -10.12 4.21 -1.33
N PRO A 33 -10.77 4.60 -0.21
CA PRO A 33 -11.81 5.62 -0.26
C PRO A 33 -11.20 6.98 -0.63
N ASP A 34 -12.03 7.86 -1.20
CA ASP A 34 -11.62 9.24 -1.48
C ASP A 34 -11.24 9.97 -0.19
N HIS A 35 -10.13 10.70 -0.23
CA HIS A 35 -9.65 11.54 0.86
C HIS A 35 -8.89 12.75 0.30
N PRO A 36 -8.79 13.87 1.04
CA PRO A 36 -7.96 15.00 0.63
C PRO A 36 -6.48 14.59 0.57
N PRO A 37 -5.65 15.21 -0.28
CA PRO A 37 -4.21 14.95 -0.28
C PRO A 37 -3.61 15.08 1.12
N MET A 38 -2.81 14.09 1.53
CA MET A 38 -2.17 14.06 2.84
C MET A 38 -0.69 13.69 2.73
N SER A 39 0.08 14.12 3.73
CA SER A 39 1.45 13.66 3.93
C SER A 39 1.46 12.20 4.36
N CYS A 40 2.54 11.46 4.06
CA CYS A 40 2.81 10.18 4.70
C CYS A 40 3.26 10.33 6.15
N GLN A 41 3.59 11.54 6.60
CA GLN A 41 3.92 11.81 8.00
C GLN A 41 2.67 12.25 8.78
N HIS A 42 2.57 11.81 10.03
CA HIS A 42 1.56 12.29 10.96
C HIS A 42 1.72 13.81 11.21
N PRO A 43 0.62 14.56 11.43
CA PRO A 43 0.71 15.97 11.83
C PRO A 43 1.61 16.14 13.07
N GLY A 44 2.55 17.09 13.04
CA GLY A 44 3.51 17.32 14.11
C GLY A 44 4.81 16.51 14.02
N ALA A 45 4.91 15.50 13.14
CA ALA A 45 6.09 14.62 13.06
C ALA A 45 7.41 15.37 12.80
N LEU A 46 7.37 16.49 12.08
CA LEU A 46 8.54 17.34 11.87
C LEU A 46 8.97 18.06 13.15
N ASP A 47 8.01 18.60 13.90
CA ASP A 47 8.25 19.36 15.13
C ASP A 47 8.73 18.45 16.26
N ASP A 48 8.17 17.23 16.33
CA ASP A 48 8.53 16.21 17.31
C ASP A 48 9.82 15.46 16.96
N GLY A 49 10.38 15.67 15.76
CA GLY A 49 11.56 14.96 15.26
C GLY A 49 11.33 13.46 15.05
N ASN A 50 10.07 13.02 14.96
CA ASN A 50 9.68 11.62 14.82
C ASN A 50 9.26 11.32 13.37
N LEU A 51 10.21 11.45 12.43
CA LEU A 51 9.97 11.10 11.03
C LEU A 51 10.04 9.59 10.84
N GLU A 52 9.02 9.07 10.18
CA GLU A 52 8.86 7.64 9.98
C GLU A 52 9.00 7.24 8.49
N PHE A 53 9.38 6.00 8.22
CA PHE A 53 9.91 5.58 6.92
C PHE A 53 8.98 4.64 6.14
N GLY A 54 7.68 4.66 6.40
CA GLY A 54 6.70 3.85 5.65
C GLY A 54 6.73 4.11 4.14
N PHE A 55 7.06 5.33 3.73
CA PHE A 55 7.24 5.69 2.31
C PHE A 55 8.38 4.89 1.63
N ALA A 56 9.45 4.56 2.37
CA ALA A 56 10.56 3.80 1.83
C ALA A 56 10.15 2.33 1.61
N ALA A 57 9.38 1.76 2.54
CA ALA A 57 8.79 0.43 2.38
C ALA A 57 7.83 0.38 1.16
N ALA A 58 6.93 1.36 1.05
CA ALA A 58 6.04 1.47 -0.11
C ALA A 58 6.83 1.58 -1.44
N GLY A 59 7.89 2.41 -1.45
CA GLY A 59 8.78 2.53 -2.61
C GLY A 59 9.49 1.22 -2.98
N ALA A 60 9.92 0.43 -1.99
CA ALA A 60 10.54 -0.88 -2.22
C ALA A 60 9.56 -1.88 -2.85
N PHE A 61 8.29 -1.90 -2.40
CA PHE A 61 7.23 -2.69 -3.06
C PHE A 61 6.99 -2.23 -4.50
N GLY A 62 6.98 -0.92 -4.75
CA GLY A 62 6.88 -0.36 -6.10
C GLY A 62 8.00 -0.82 -7.02
N ALA A 63 9.24 -0.72 -6.56
CA ALA A 63 10.42 -1.18 -7.30
C ALA A 63 10.35 -2.68 -7.59
N GLN A 64 10.01 -3.50 -6.59
CA GLN A 64 9.85 -4.94 -6.76
C GLN A 64 8.76 -5.27 -7.78
N TRP A 65 7.58 -4.65 -7.67
CA TRP A 65 6.46 -4.87 -8.59
C TRP A 65 6.85 -4.54 -10.04
N ALA A 66 7.45 -3.37 -10.26
CA ALA A 66 7.87 -2.93 -11.58
C ALA A 66 8.95 -3.84 -12.17
N LEU A 67 9.96 -4.22 -11.38
CA LEU A 67 11.05 -5.08 -11.85
C LEU A 67 10.59 -6.50 -12.15
N GLN A 68 9.63 -7.06 -11.41
CA GLN A 68 9.11 -8.40 -11.72
C GLN A 68 8.32 -8.40 -13.03
N HIS A 69 7.50 -7.37 -13.28
CA HIS A 69 6.84 -7.20 -14.58
C HIS A 69 7.84 -7.12 -15.75
N LEU A 70 8.88 -6.30 -15.61
CA LEU A 70 9.92 -6.19 -16.64
C LEU A 70 10.68 -7.51 -16.90
N ARG A 71 10.73 -8.39 -15.89
CA ARG A 71 11.35 -9.72 -15.99
C ARG A 71 10.40 -10.80 -16.52
N GLY A 72 9.11 -10.51 -16.71
CA GLY A 72 8.09 -11.51 -17.03
C GLY A 72 7.77 -12.46 -15.87
N ASN A 73 8.08 -12.06 -14.63
CA ASN A 73 7.82 -12.83 -13.42
C ASN A 73 6.55 -12.34 -12.73
N LYS A 74 6.03 -13.16 -11.81
CA LYS A 74 4.90 -12.77 -10.96
C LYS A 74 5.32 -11.66 -9.96
N PRO A 75 4.72 -10.47 -10.00
CA PRO A 75 4.94 -9.41 -9.02
C PRO A 75 4.16 -9.69 -7.72
N PRO A 76 4.42 -8.95 -6.63
CA PRO A 76 3.56 -9.00 -5.45
C PRO A 76 2.16 -8.45 -5.80
N VAL A 77 1.11 -9.09 -5.27
CA VAL A 77 -0.29 -8.71 -5.58
C VAL A 77 -0.80 -7.65 -4.61
N GLN A 78 -0.59 -7.86 -3.31
CA GLN A 78 -0.98 -6.95 -2.25
C GLN A 78 -0.14 -7.20 -1.00
N ALA A 79 0.08 -6.16 -0.20
CA ALA A 79 0.75 -6.24 1.09
C ALA A 79 0.35 -5.04 1.97
N MET A 80 0.29 -5.24 3.29
CA MET A 80 0.16 -4.16 4.26
C MET A 80 0.95 -4.48 5.52
N GLY A 81 1.40 -3.44 6.23
CA GLY A 81 2.21 -3.61 7.42
C GLY A 81 2.81 -2.30 7.92
N SER A 82 3.69 -2.42 8.92
CA SER A 82 4.53 -1.34 9.41
C SER A 82 5.95 -1.83 9.66
N LEU A 83 6.92 -0.91 9.65
CA LEU A 83 8.32 -1.25 9.94
C LEU A 83 8.49 -1.73 11.38
N THR A 84 7.69 -1.23 12.32
CA THR A 84 7.72 -1.58 13.74
C THR A 84 7.02 -2.91 14.03
N TYR A 85 5.85 -3.13 13.42
CA TYR A 85 4.95 -4.24 13.79
C TYR A 85 4.89 -5.37 12.76
N GLY A 86 5.54 -5.22 11.61
CA GLY A 86 5.55 -6.22 10.55
C GLY A 86 4.25 -6.24 9.74
N ALA A 87 3.92 -7.42 9.18
CA ALA A 87 2.80 -7.58 8.27
C ALA A 87 1.45 -7.55 9.00
N PHE A 88 0.44 -6.96 8.36
CA PHE A 88 -0.94 -6.96 8.83
C PHE A 88 -1.84 -7.78 7.90
N GLU A 89 -2.95 -8.27 8.44
CA GLU A 89 -3.99 -8.95 7.68
C GLU A 89 -4.90 -7.94 6.99
N PHE A 90 -5.33 -8.28 5.77
CA PHE A 90 -6.35 -7.50 5.07
C PHE A 90 -7.74 -7.80 5.65
N PRO A 91 -8.66 -6.82 5.63
CA PRO A 91 -10.02 -7.05 6.08
C PRO A 91 -10.68 -8.11 5.19
N THR A 92 -11.34 -9.09 5.81
CA THR A 92 -12.14 -10.06 5.08
C THR A 92 -13.34 -9.38 4.42
N THR A 93 -13.66 -9.82 3.21
CA THR A 93 -14.87 -9.46 2.48
C THR A 93 -15.92 -10.55 2.71
N GLU A 94 -16.29 -10.82 3.98
CA GLU A 94 -17.49 -11.61 4.23
C GLU A 94 -18.71 -10.68 4.15
N VAL A 95 -19.48 -10.83 3.08
CA VAL A 95 -20.84 -10.31 3.01
C VAL A 95 -21.67 -11.27 3.84
N SER A 96 -22.17 -10.82 5.00
CA SER A 96 -23.21 -11.54 5.73
C SER A 96 -24.38 -11.78 4.76
N ALA A 97 -24.64 -13.06 4.48
CA ALA A 97 -25.78 -13.52 3.69
C ALA A 97 -27.12 -13.24 4.40
#